data_AF-A0A7X9DI85-F1
#
_entry.id   AF-A0A7X9DI85-F1
#
_cell.length_a   1.000
_cell.length_b   1.000
_cell.length_c   1.000
_cell.angle_alpha   90.00
_cell.angle_beta   90.00
_cell.angle_gamma   90.00
#
_symmetry.space_group_name_H-M   'P 1'
#
loop_
_entity.id
_entity.type
_entity.pdbx_description
1 polymer ?
#
loop_
_entity_poly.entity_id
_entity_poly.type
_entity_poly.pdbx_seq_one_letter_code
_entity_poly.pdbx_strand_id
1 'polypeptide(L)'
;MIRVTIELIPHGNIMYSEKIGEIDIINNLKGDEKLGLYDAVLRRYNNNKPSFFLFSIENIKHKREDNVFILLHRVLNKMYTIMEELE
;
A
#
# COMPACT_ATOMS: atom_id res chain seq x y z
N MET A 1 -6.87 9.00 -5.09
CA MET A 1 -5.71 8.35 -4.44
C MET A 1 -6.17 7.79 -3.11
N ILE A 2 -5.76 6.58 -2.78
CA ILE A 2 -5.94 5.99 -1.45
C ILE A 2 -4.57 5.99 -0.79
N ARG A 3 -4.48 6.44 0.46
CA ARG A 3 -3.24 6.40 1.25
C ARG A 3 -3.48 5.59 2.51
N VAL A 4 -2.63 4.59 2.73
CA VAL A 4 -2.64 3.76 3.93
C VAL A 4 -1.37 4.04 4.72
N THR A 5 -1.52 4.46 5.97
CA THR A 5 -0.41 4.68 6.88
C THR A 5 -0.28 3.47 7.79
N ILE A 6 0.95 2.99 7.97
CA ILE A 6 1.27 1.86 8.83
C ILE A 6 2.00 2.40 10.04
N GLU A 7 1.41 2.23 11.22
CA GLU A 7 1.96 2.68 12.49
C GLU A 7 2.20 1.47 13.41
N LEU A 8 3.39 1.42 14.00
CA LEU A 8 3.68 0.53 15.12
C LEU A 8 3.23 1.24 16.39
N ILE A 9 2.31 0.64 17.14
CA ILE A 9 1.84 1.18 18.42
C ILE A 9 2.26 0.22 19.55
N PRO A 10 3.39 0.48 20.24
CA PRO A 10 3.88 -0.38 21.30
C PRO A 10 2.85 -0.50 22.43
N HIS A 11 2.48 -1.74 22.76
CA HIS A 11 1.53 -2.05 23.83
C HIS A 11 0.15 -1.35 23.69
N GLY A 12 -0.22 -0.90 22.49
CA GLY A 12 -1.44 -0.13 22.26
C GLY A 12 -1.38 1.31 22.81
N ASN A 13 -0.23 1.79 23.27
CA ASN A 13 -0.07 3.16 23.73
C ASN A 13 0.28 4.10 22.56
N ILE A 14 -0.72 4.86 22.13
CA ILE A 14 -0.62 5.78 20.97
C ILE A 14 0.44 6.87 21.15
N MET A 15 0.84 7.22 22.39
CA MET A 15 1.89 8.21 22.63
C MET A 15 3.26 7.75 22.12
N TYR A 16 3.45 6.44 21.95
CA TYR A 16 4.68 5.84 21.44
C TYR A 16 4.51 5.35 19.99
N SER A 17 3.48 5.79 19.27
CA SER A 17 3.28 5.40 17.88
C SER A 17 4.46 5.83 16.99
N GLU A 18 4.95 4.91 16.17
CA GLU A 18 5.92 5.20 15.14
C GLU A 18 5.33 4.87 13.77
N LYS A 19 5.36 5.84 12.85
CA LYS A 19 5.06 5.59 11.45
C LYS A 19 6.21 4.79 10.86
N ILE A 20 5.92 3.56 10.44
CA ILE A 20 6.90 2.63 9.85
C ILE A 20 6.71 2.47 8.34
N GLY A 21 5.55 2.85 7.81
CA GLY A 21 5.27 2.70 6.38
C GLY A 21 4.13 3.56 5.87
N GLU A 22 4.11 3.73 4.55
CA GLU A 22 3.00 4.35 3.83
C GLU A 22 2.83 3.65 2.49
N ILE A 23 1.58 3.31 2.15
CA ILE A 23 1.19 2.77 0.85
C ILE A 23 0.29 3.77 0.15
N ASP A 24 0.74 4.29 -0.99
CA ASP A 24 -0.10 5.08 -1.89
C ASP A 24 -0.63 4.18 -3.00
N ILE A 25 -1.95 4.11 -3.14
CA ILE A 25 -2.64 3.40 -4.22
C ILE A 25 -3.32 4.43 -5.12
N ILE A 26 -2.86 4.50 -6.37
CA ILE A 26 -3.20 5.55 -7.33
C ILE A 26 -3.87 4.89 -8.53
N ASN A 27 -5.09 5.33 -8.87
CA ASN A 27 -5.68 4.96 -10.15
C ASN A 27 -4.89 5.66 -11.25
N ASN A 28 -4.33 4.90 -12.18
CA ASN A 28 -3.45 5.44 -13.23
C ASN A 28 -4.21 5.89 -14.50
N LEU A 29 -5.53 6.03 -14.38
CA LEU A 29 -6.48 6.44 -15.42
C LEU A 29 -6.53 5.50 -16.63
N LYS A 30 -5.97 4.29 -16.50
CA LYS A 30 -6.09 3.22 -17.49
C LYS A 30 -7.18 2.22 -17.07
N GLY A 31 -7.59 1.39 -18.02
CA GLY A 31 -8.66 0.41 -17.87
C GLY A 31 -9.91 0.81 -18.65
N ASP A 32 -11.06 0.28 -18.24
CA ASP A 32 -12.36 0.48 -18.87
C ASP A 32 -13.41 0.97 -17.85
N GLU A 33 -14.68 0.98 -18.25
CA GLU A 33 -15.81 1.45 -17.46
C GLU A 33 -16.09 0.59 -16.20
N LYS A 34 -15.67 -0.69 -16.19
CA LYS A 34 -15.88 -1.64 -15.08
C LYS A 34 -14.60 -1.95 -14.31
N LEU A 35 -13.45 -1.90 -14.98
CA LEU A 35 -12.14 -2.24 -14.44
C LEU A 35 -11.21 -1.03 -14.45
N GLY A 36 -10.71 -0.65 -13.28
CA GLY A 36 -9.62 0.30 -13.14
C GLY A 36 -8.27 -0.39 -12.99
N LEU A 37 -7.22 0.29 -13.44
CA LEU A 37 -5.84 -0.08 -13.12
C LEU A 37 -5.29 0.86 -12.04
N TYR A 38 -4.61 0.27 -11.07
CA TYR A 38 -4.07 0.98 -9.92
C TYR A 38 -2.59 0.65 -9.73
N ASP A 39 -1.79 1.67 -9.47
CA ASP A 39 -0.40 1.52 -9.08
C ASP A 39 -0.30 1.67 -7.56
N ALA A 40 0.53 0.86 -6.91
CA ALA A 40 0.78 0.91 -5.48
C ALA A 40 2.25 1.17 -5.20
N VAL A 41 2.53 2.11 -4.31
CA VAL A 41 3.89 2.50 -3.90
C VAL A 41 4.04 2.34 -2.40
N LEU A 42 5.00 1.52 -1.97
CA LEU A 42 5.36 1.35 -0.56
C LEU A 42 6.60 2.17 -0.21
N ARG A 43 6.47 3.04 0.79
CA ARG A 43 7.57 3.79 1.39
C ARG A 43 7.80 3.31 2.81
N ARG A 44 9.06 3.05 3.15
CA ARG A 44 9.47 2.74 4.52
C ARG A 44 9.85 4.01 5.26
N TYR A 45 9.47 4.06 6.53
CA TYR A 45 9.86 5.11 7.44
C TYR A 45 10.77 4.54 8.54
N ASN A 46 11.70 5.37 9.01
CA ASN A 46 12.56 5.10 10.16
C ASN A 46 12.55 6.35 11.03
N ASN A 47 12.16 6.22 12.30
CA ASN A 47 11.98 7.35 13.21
C ASN A 47 11.12 8.46 12.60
N ASN A 48 9.97 8.08 12.01
CA ASN A 48 9.02 8.98 11.34
C ASN A 48 9.59 9.76 10.13
N LYS A 49 10.79 9.42 9.63
CA LYS A 49 11.37 10.00 8.42
C LYS A 49 11.35 8.99 7.28
N PRO A 50 11.11 9.42 6.03
CA PRO A 50 11.18 8.52 4.89
C PRO A 50 12.61 8.01 4.77
N SER A 51 12.80 6.70 4.91
CA SER A 51 14.13 6.10 4.86
C SER A 51 14.46 5.60 3.46
N PHE A 52 13.52 4.93 2.79
CA PHE A 52 13.69 4.37 1.45
C PHE A 52 12.35 4.16 0.74
N PHE A 53 12.34 4.30 -0.58
CA PHE A 53 11.32 3.69 -1.44
C PHE A 53 11.57 2.18 -1.44
N LEU A 54 10.60 1.38 -1.00
CA LEU A 54 10.80 -0.05 -0.89
C LEU A 54 10.56 -0.71 -2.24
N PHE A 55 9.37 -0.48 -2.81
CA PHE A 55 9.03 -0.98 -4.15
C PHE A 55 7.70 -0.38 -4.65
N SER A 56 7.40 -0.62 -5.93
CA SER A 56 6.10 -0.33 -6.55
C SER A 56 5.52 -1.54 -7.27
N ILE A 57 4.20 -1.60 -7.32
CA ILE A 57 3.42 -2.54 -8.15
C ILE A 57 2.59 -1.71 -9.10
N GLU A 58 2.66 -2.01 -10.38
CA GLU A 58 1.88 -1.30 -11.38
C GLU A 58 0.70 -2.13 -11.89
N ASN A 59 -0.32 -1.43 -12.40
CA ASN A 59 -1.42 -2.00 -13.18
C ASN A 59 -2.21 -3.10 -12.43
N ILE A 60 -2.43 -2.92 -11.13
CA ILE A 60 -3.28 -3.81 -10.33
C ILE A 60 -4.72 -3.64 -10.80
N LYS A 61 -5.27 -4.72 -11.37
CA LYS A 61 -6.66 -4.76 -11.83
C LYS A 61 -7.64 -4.81 -10.65
N HIS A 62 -8.60 -3.90 -10.66
CA HIS A 62 -9.67 -3.87 -9.66
C HIS A 62 -10.98 -3.37 -10.28
N LYS A 63 -12.12 -3.95 -9.90
CA LYS A 63 -13.41 -3.47 -10.40
C LYS A 63 -13.73 -2.14 -9.72
N ARG A 64 -14.29 -1.20 -10.47
CA ARG A 64 -14.61 0.13 -9.95
C ARG A 64 -15.75 0.10 -8.92
N GLU A 65 -16.65 -0.87 -9.04
CA GLU A 65 -17.76 -1.10 -8.11
C GLU A 65 -17.37 -1.86 -6.83
N ASP A 66 -16.19 -2.50 -6.81
CA ASP A 66 -15.74 -3.28 -5.66
C ASP A 66 -15.29 -2.35 -4.52
N ASN A 67 -15.32 -2.90 -3.30
CA ASN A 67 -14.93 -2.17 -2.11
C ASN A 67 -13.41 -1.90 -2.09
N VAL A 68 -13.02 -0.69 -1.70
CA VAL A 68 -11.62 -0.25 -1.55
C VAL A 68 -10.76 -1.15 -0.66
N PHE A 69 -11.34 -1.79 0.36
CA PHE A 69 -10.62 -2.73 1.22
C PHE A 69 -10.23 -4.02 0.49
N ILE A 70 -10.98 -4.42 -0.55
CA ILE A 70 -10.61 -5.56 -1.42
C ILE A 70 -9.38 -5.18 -2.25
N LEU A 71 -9.32 -3.95 -2.76
CA LEU A 71 -8.13 -3.43 -3.43
C LEU A 71 -6.92 -3.42 -2.49
N LEU A 72 -7.08 -2.90 -1.27
CA LEU A 72 -6.02 -2.89 -0.26
C LEU A 72 -5.51 -4.30 0.05
N HIS A 73 -6.40 -5.27 0.28
CA HIS A 73 -6.03 -6.66 0.51
C HIS A 73 -5.24 -7.24 -0.67
N ARG A 74 -5.66 -7.00 -1.91
CA ARG A 74 -4.92 -7.43 -3.11
C ARG A 74 -3.52 -6.81 -3.18
N VAL A 75 -3.43 -5.51 -2.87
CA VAL A 75 -2.15 -4.79 -2.84
C VAL A 75 -1.23 -5.45 -1.82
N LEU A 76 -1.66 -5.57 -0.56
CA LEU A 76 -0.88 -6.16 0.53
C LEU A 76 -0.41 -7.58 0.22
N ASN A 77 -1.29 -8.45 -0.31
CA ASN A 77 -0.90 -9.81 -0.67
C ASN A 77 0.15 -9.85 -1.78
N LYS A 78 0.02 -9.00 -2.81
CA LYS A 78 1.06 -8.90 -3.85
C LYS A 78 2.38 -8.41 -3.28
N MET A 79 2.35 -7.44 -2.36
CA MET A 79 3.55 -6.96 -1.68
C MET A 79 4.25 -8.10 -0.93
N TYR A 80 3.47 -8.87 -0.17
CA TYR A 80 3.97 -10.00 0.60
C TYR A 80 4.64 -11.05 -0.29
N THR A 81 3.98 -11.49 -1.38
CA THR A 81 4.56 -12.46 -2.32
C THR A 81 5.89 -11.98 -2.90
N ILE A 82 5.97 -10.71 -3.32
CA ILE A 82 7.22 -10.16 -3.88
C ILE A 82 8.32 -10.11 -2.82
N MET A 83 7.98 -9.79 -1.57
CA MET A 83 8.96 -9.77 -0.48
C MET A 83 9.49 -11.18 -0.14
N GLU A 84 8.63 -12.20 -0.14
CA GLU A 84 9.06 -13.60 0.03
C GLU A 84 9.97 -14.08 -1.10
N GLU A 85 9.76 -13.63 -2.34
CA GLU A 85 10.61 -13.99 -3.48
C GLU A 85 12.01 -13.34 -3.44
N LEU A 86 12.22 -12.33 -2.58
CA LEU A 86 13.49 -11.60 -2.44
C LEU A 86 14.37 -12.10 -1.28
N GLU A 87 13.84 -12.97 -0.40
CA GLU A 87 14.57 -13.62 0.70
C GLU A 87 15.17 -14.97 0.27
#